data_AF-A0A525CX43-F1
#
_entry.id   AF-A0A525CX43-F1
#
_cell.length_a   1.000
_cell.length_b   1.000
_cell.length_c   1.000
_cell.angle_alpha   90.00
_cell.angle_beta   90.00
_cell.angle_gamma   90.00
#
_symmetry.space_group_name_H-M   'P 1'
#
loop_
_entity.id
_entity.type
_entity.pdbx_description
1 polymer ?
#
loop_
_entity_poly.entity_id
_entity_poly.type
_entity_poly.pdbx_seq_one_letter_code
_entity_poly.pdbx_strand_id
1 'polypeptide(L)'
;VIRNCSCDNGCPACVHSPKCGSGNRPIDKASSLRILDLIMHGGPSHQIEVPQTPVQPVMEVRSEYAVLTDNQNQAMRFGVLDIETRKSAADVGGWQNAHKMEMSCAVLYDSAADSFITYLQEDMDTLVSDLQEYDLIIGFNIVRFDYKVLSGLSRFKFSTLPTLDLLLKVHERLGYRLSLDHLAQNTLGAQKSADGLQALEWWKEGKLDLIIEYCTQDVRVTRDLYLFGKKNQYLLFKNKAGMKVRVPVNW
;
A
#
# COMPACT_ATOMS: atom_id res chain seq x y z
N VAL A 1 1.76 29.23 23.93
CA VAL A 1 1.20 27.86 23.85
C VAL A 1 2.02 26.96 22.94
N ILE A 2 2.06 27.19 21.62
CA ILE A 2 2.75 26.29 20.67
C ILE A 2 4.26 26.19 20.90
N ARG A 3 4.96 27.33 21.04
CA ARG A 3 6.42 27.39 21.26
C ARG A 3 6.86 26.70 22.57
N ASN A 4 6.02 26.75 23.60
CA ASN A 4 6.36 26.24 24.94
C ASN A 4 5.91 24.80 25.19
N CYS A 5 5.28 24.16 24.19
CA CYS A 5 4.90 22.75 24.30
C CYS A 5 6.11 21.87 24.04
N SER A 6 6.32 20.84 24.86
CA SER A 6 7.47 19.92 24.77
C SER A 6 7.36 18.85 23.69
N CYS A 7 6.22 18.73 22.97
CA CYS A 7 6.05 17.73 21.92
C CYS A 7 6.82 18.09 20.64
N ASP A 8 7.30 17.08 19.91
CA ASP A 8 8.10 17.29 18.71
C ASP A 8 7.26 17.71 17.49
N ASN A 9 6.25 16.91 17.15
CA ASN A 9 5.50 17.05 15.89
C ASN A 9 4.15 17.78 16.04
N GLY A 10 3.64 17.92 17.26
CA GLY A 10 2.32 18.47 17.55
C GLY A 10 1.48 17.53 18.42
N CYS A 11 0.67 18.11 19.31
CA CYS A 11 -0.24 17.37 20.19
C CYS A 11 -1.56 18.13 20.40
N PRO A 12 -2.60 17.47 20.98
CA PRO A 12 -3.89 18.11 21.25
C PRO A 12 -3.80 19.39 22.10
N ALA A 13 -2.75 19.54 22.91
CA ALA A 13 -2.56 20.70 23.78
C ALA A 13 -1.93 21.92 23.08
N CYS A 14 -1.34 21.77 21.90
CA CYS A 14 -0.66 22.89 21.22
C CYS A 14 -1.17 23.18 19.81
N VAL A 15 -1.40 22.17 18.98
CA VAL A 15 -1.76 22.36 17.57
C VAL A 15 -2.89 21.40 17.23
N HIS A 16 -4.10 21.77 17.62
CA HIS A 16 -5.30 20.99 17.36
C HIS A 16 -6.45 21.89 16.98
N SER A 17 -7.11 21.56 15.88
CA SER A 17 -8.37 22.19 15.49
C SER A 17 -9.41 21.09 15.30
N PRO A 18 -10.52 21.10 16.06
CA PRO A 18 -11.58 20.12 15.91
C PRO A 18 -12.33 20.24 14.56
N LYS A 19 -11.98 21.24 13.74
CA LYS A 19 -12.60 21.52 12.43
C LYS A 19 -11.62 21.45 11.25
N CYS A 20 -10.36 21.04 11.45
CA CYS A 20 -9.34 21.09 10.38
C CYS A 20 -9.38 19.93 9.38
N GLY A 21 -10.37 19.03 9.45
CA GLY A 21 -10.48 17.90 8.51
C GLY A 21 -9.38 16.82 8.65
N SER A 22 -8.43 16.97 9.58
CA SER A 22 -7.38 15.97 9.88
C SER A 22 -7.87 14.77 10.70
N GLY A 23 -9.15 14.74 11.07
CA GLY A 23 -9.73 13.71 11.94
C GLY A 23 -9.28 13.82 13.40
N ASN A 24 -9.24 15.04 13.95
CA ASN A 24 -8.77 15.36 15.31
C ASN A 24 -7.31 14.98 15.58
N ARG A 25 -6.49 14.88 14.52
CA ARG A 25 -5.05 14.73 14.68
C ARG A 25 -4.39 16.08 14.88
N PRO A 26 -3.31 16.11 15.68
CA PRO A 26 -2.51 17.33 15.81
C PRO A 26 -2.02 17.79 14.43
N ILE A 27 -2.14 19.10 14.19
CA ILE A 27 -1.57 19.76 13.01
C ILE A 27 -0.05 19.82 13.20
N ASP A 28 0.71 19.92 12.11
CA ASP A 28 2.17 20.01 12.19
C ASP A 28 2.63 21.24 13.00
N LYS A 29 3.43 21.00 14.05
CA LYS A 29 3.90 22.06 14.96
C LYS A 29 4.84 23.04 14.27
N ALA A 30 5.74 22.57 13.43
CA ALA A 30 6.76 23.39 12.77
C ALA A 30 6.12 24.38 11.78
N SER A 31 5.19 23.90 10.95
CA SER A 31 4.43 24.69 9.99
C SER A 31 3.53 25.71 10.71
N SER A 32 2.88 25.29 11.81
CA SER A 32 2.06 26.19 12.63
C SER A 32 2.88 27.33 13.23
N LEU A 33 4.09 27.05 13.72
CA LEU A 33 5.01 28.07 14.22
C LEU A 33 5.41 29.05 13.12
N ARG A 34 5.73 28.55 11.92
CA ARG A 34 6.12 29.38 10.78
C ARG A 34 4.99 30.31 10.31
N ILE A 35 3.76 29.81 10.22
CA ILE A 35 2.60 30.63 9.87
C ILE A 35 2.33 31.69 10.94
N LEU A 36 2.39 31.33 12.22
CA LEU A 36 2.22 32.30 13.31
C LEU A 36 3.29 33.39 13.29
N ASP A 37 4.53 33.03 12.98
CA ASP A 37 5.62 33.99 12.86
C ASP A 37 5.35 35.00 11.74
N LEU A 38 4.84 34.53 10.58
CA LEU A 38 4.44 35.38 9.46
C LEU A 38 3.25 36.29 9.80
N ILE A 39 2.30 35.83 10.62
CA ILE A 39 1.15 36.64 11.04
C ILE A 39 1.59 37.73 12.04
N MET A 40 2.46 37.37 12.99
CA MET A 40 2.85 38.24 14.10
C MET A 40 3.88 39.30 13.70
N HIS A 41 4.83 38.95 12.85
CA HIS A 41 5.93 39.83 12.47
C HIS A 41 5.77 40.42 11.06
N GLY A 42 4.71 40.03 10.35
CA GLY A 42 4.54 40.34 8.94
C GLY A 42 5.52 39.52 8.11
N GLY A 43 5.00 38.54 7.37
CA GLY A 43 5.75 37.96 6.27
C GLY A 43 6.09 39.02 5.23
N PRO A 44 7.15 38.84 4.42
CA PRO A 44 7.36 39.70 3.27
C PRO A 44 6.04 39.77 2.49
N SER A 45 5.58 41.00 2.24
CA SER A 45 4.37 41.28 1.47
C SER A 45 4.61 40.91 0.02
N HIS A 46 4.73 39.61 -0.28
CA HIS A 46 4.56 39.16 -1.63
C HIS A 46 3.07 39.21 -1.92
N GLN A 47 2.66 40.32 -2.52
CA GLN A 47 1.58 40.29 -3.48
C GLN A 47 1.83 39.06 -4.34
N ILE A 48 0.94 38.07 -4.27
CA ILE A 48 0.96 36.97 -5.21
C ILE A 48 0.53 37.60 -6.54
N GLU A 49 1.50 38.14 -7.28
CA GLU A 49 1.31 38.40 -8.70
C GLU A 49 1.08 37.05 -9.34
N VAL A 50 -0.18 36.77 -9.67
CA VAL A 50 -0.53 35.69 -10.58
C VAL A 50 0.10 36.10 -11.92
N PRO A 51 1.09 35.36 -12.45
CA PRO A 51 1.70 35.72 -13.72
C PRO A 51 0.64 35.63 -14.81
N GLN A 52 0.16 36.78 -15.30
CA GLN A 52 -0.65 36.86 -16.51
C GLN A 52 0.27 36.73 -17.73
N THR A 53 0.86 35.56 -17.90
CA THR A 53 1.56 35.22 -19.14
C THR A 53 0.55 34.56 -20.07
N PRO A 54 0.42 34.99 -21.33
CA PRO A 54 -0.36 34.25 -22.31
C PRO A 54 0.19 32.83 -22.38
N VAL A 55 -0.67 31.83 -22.26
CA VAL A 55 -0.31 30.43 -22.47
C VAL A 55 0.09 30.29 -23.94
N GLN A 56 1.39 30.32 -24.22
CA GLN A 56 1.89 29.90 -25.52
C GLN A 56 1.82 28.37 -25.59
N PRO A 57 1.56 27.79 -26.78
CA PRO A 57 1.62 26.34 -26.95
C PRO A 57 3.03 25.87 -26.59
N VAL A 58 3.14 24.90 -25.69
CA VAL A 58 4.42 24.27 -25.37
C VAL A 58 4.84 23.49 -26.62
N MET A 59 5.81 24.04 -27.35
CA MET A 59 6.50 23.36 -28.44
C MET A 59 7.35 22.24 -27.81
N GLU A 60 7.24 21.01 -28.31
CA GLU A 60 8.02 19.86 -27.83
C GLU A 60 9.51 20.12 -27.96
N VAL A 61 10.17 20.43 -26.85
CA VAL A 61 11.62 20.41 -26.75
C VAL A 61 12.01 18.96 -26.46
N ARG A 62 12.38 18.23 -27.52
CA ARG A 62 13.09 16.95 -27.37
C ARG A 62 14.44 17.23 -26.70
N SER A 63 14.51 16.90 -25.42
CA SER A 63 15.68 17.09 -24.58
C SER A 63 16.80 16.13 -24.96
N GLU A 64 18.00 16.67 -25.21
CA GLU A 64 19.27 15.96 -25.39
C GLU A 64 19.67 15.07 -24.19
N TYR A 65 18.95 15.14 -23.06
CA TYR A 65 19.08 14.19 -21.94
C TYR A 65 18.55 12.79 -22.26
N ALA A 66 17.81 12.60 -23.36
CA ALA A 66 17.26 11.30 -23.74
C ALA A 66 18.32 10.31 -24.28
N VAL A 67 19.54 10.78 -24.60
CA VAL A 67 20.55 9.95 -25.27
C VAL A 67 21.48 9.22 -24.28
N LEU A 68 21.47 9.59 -23.00
CA LEU A 68 22.40 9.01 -21.99
C LEU A 68 21.79 7.96 -21.06
N THR A 69 20.50 7.64 -21.18
CA THR A 69 19.84 6.61 -20.33
C THR A 69 19.58 5.30 -21.03
N ASP A 70 20.10 5.09 -22.24
CA ASP A 70 19.83 3.90 -23.06
C ASP A 70 20.83 2.74 -22.82
N ASN A 71 21.46 2.71 -21.64
CA ASN A 71 22.29 1.57 -21.24
C ASN A 71 21.99 1.23 -19.77
N GLN A 72 21.24 0.13 -19.60
CA GLN A 72 20.76 -0.52 -18.35
C GLN A 72 19.27 -0.32 -17.97
N ASN A 73 18.34 -0.43 -18.93
CA ASN A 73 16.91 -0.53 -18.60
C ASN A 73 16.40 -1.96 -18.75
N GLN A 74 16.89 -2.88 -17.92
CA GLN A 74 16.15 -4.12 -17.68
C GLN A 74 15.02 -3.75 -16.71
N ALA A 75 13.77 -3.79 -17.18
CA ALA A 75 12.63 -3.46 -16.34
C ALA A 75 12.62 -4.38 -15.11
N MET A 76 12.57 -3.80 -13.90
CA MET A 76 12.55 -4.58 -12.65
C MET A 76 11.47 -5.66 -12.70
N ARG A 77 11.85 -6.91 -12.46
CA ARG A 77 10.92 -8.03 -12.34
C ARG A 77 10.36 -8.05 -10.93
N PHE A 78 9.10 -7.67 -10.79
CA PHE A 78 8.37 -7.74 -9.52
C PHE A 78 7.39 -8.91 -9.49
N GLY A 79 7.16 -9.43 -8.29
CA GLY A 79 6.11 -10.39 -7.98
C GLY A 79 5.00 -9.74 -7.16
N VAL A 80 3.75 -10.17 -7.33
CA VAL A 80 2.64 -9.79 -6.42
C VAL A 80 2.12 -11.05 -5.73
N LEU A 81 2.18 -11.09 -4.42
CA LEU A 81 1.86 -12.27 -3.60
C LEU A 81 0.68 -11.98 -2.68
N ASP A 82 -0.20 -12.97 -2.59
CA ASP A 82 -1.25 -13.09 -1.56
C ASP A 82 -1.42 -14.57 -1.19
N ILE A 83 -1.91 -14.84 0.02
CA ILE A 83 -2.16 -16.20 0.50
C ILE A 83 -3.53 -16.35 1.15
N GLU A 84 -4.03 -17.58 1.11
CA GLU A 84 -5.18 -18.02 1.90
C GLU A 84 -4.76 -19.06 2.94
N THR A 85 -5.46 -19.10 4.08
CA THR A 85 -5.08 -19.96 5.22
C THR A 85 -6.01 -21.15 5.40
N ARG A 86 -5.50 -22.21 6.05
CA ARG A 86 -6.33 -23.39 6.41
C ARG A 86 -7.09 -23.19 7.72
N LYS A 87 -6.57 -22.32 8.60
CA LYS A 87 -7.10 -22.06 9.94
C LYS A 87 -7.33 -20.57 10.13
N SER A 88 -8.36 -20.24 10.89
CA SER A 88 -8.69 -18.86 11.27
C SER A 88 -7.80 -18.39 12.42
N ALA A 89 -7.83 -17.08 12.69
CA ALA A 89 -7.20 -16.53 13.88
C ALA A 89 -7.77 -17.15 15.17
N ALA A 90 -9.07 -17.49 15.20
CA ALA A 90 -9.70 -18.13 16.35
C ALA A 90 -9.14 -19.54 16.58
N ASP A 91 -8.96 -20.33 15.53
CA ASP A 91 -8.45 -21.70 15.59
C ASP A 91 -7.02 -21.78 16.14
N VAL A 92 -6.21 -20.73 15.91
CA VAL A 92 -4.83 -20.65 16.39
C VAL A 92 -4.67 -19.87 17.71
N GLY A 93 -5.78 -19.41 18.31
CA GLY A 93 -5.76 -18.66 19.57
C GLY A 93 -5.37 -17.18 19.44
N GLY A 94 -5.54 -16.58 18.27
CA GLY A 94 -5.40 -15.14 17.99
C GLY A 94 -4.34 -14.80 16.94
N TRP A 95 -4.40 -13.58 16.41
CA TRP A 95 -3.50 -13.06 15.35
C TRP A 95 -2.01 -13.09 15.70
N GLN A 96 -1.67 -13.08 16.99
CA GLN A 96 -0.29 -13.26 17.46
C GLN A 96 0.29 -14.62 17.02
N ASN A 97 -0.57 -15.62 16.80
CA ASN A 97 -0.22 -16.97 16.39
C ASN A 97 -0.40 -17.25 14.89
N ALA A 98 -0.40 -16.21 14.02
CA ALA A 98 -0.64 -16.40 12.59
C ALA A 98 0.28 -17.42 11.90
N HIS A 99 1.50 -17.63 12.40
CA HIS A 99 2.41 -18.69 11.93
C HIS A 99 1.86 -20.12 12.08
N LYS A 100 0.78 -20.33 12.85
CA LYS A 100 0.13 -21.63 13.01
C LYS A 100 -1.07 -21.80 12.08
N MET A 101 -1.40 -20.79 11.26
CA MET A 101 -2.63 -20.76 10.47
C MET A 101 -2.60 -21.70 9.26
N GLU A 102 -1.40 -22.18 8.87
CA GLU A 102 -1.18 -23.01 7.67
C GLU A 102 -1.65 -22.30 6.38
N MET A 103 -1.30 -22.84 5.22
CA MET A 103 -1.60 -22.24 3.92
C MET A 103 -2.50 -23.16 3.09
N SER A 104 -3.65 -22.68 2.63
CA SER A 104 -4.47 -23.44 1.68
C SER A 104 -3.90 -23.27 0.27
N CYS A 105 -3.67 -22.03 -0.16
CA CYS A 105 -2.91 -21.70 -1.37
C CYS A 105 -2.19 -20.36 -1.22
N ALA A 106 -1.15 -20.15 -2.02
CA ALA A 106 -0.60 -18.84 -2.35
C ALA A 106 -0.74 -18.61 -3.86
N VAL A 107 -0.98 -17.37 -4.26
CA VAL A 107 -0.95 -16.96 -5.66
C VAL A 107 0.11 -15.89 -5.85
N LEU A 108 0.95 -16.08 -6.87
CA LEU A 108 2.01 -15.16 -7.25
C LEU A 108 1.80 -14.69 -8.68
N TYR A 109 1.69 -13.38 -8.89
CA TYR A 109 1.78 -12.79 -10.22
C TYR A 109 3.24 -12.52 -10.59
N ASP A 110 3.66 -12.94 -11.77
CA ASP A 110 4.97 -12.66 -12.35
C ASP A 110 4.87 -11.56 -13.41
N SER A 111 5.54 -10.42 -13.17
CA SER A 111 5.56 -9.30 -14.12
C SER A 111 6.33 -9.58 -15.42
N ALA A 112 7.27 -10.53 -15.45
CA ALA A 112 8.00 -10.87 -16.67
C ALA A 112 7.16 -11.76 -17.60
N ALA A 113 6.44 -12.73 -17.02
CA ALA A 113 5.59 -13.65 -17.77
C ALA A 113 4.15 -13.14 -17.97
N ASP A 114 3.74 -12.11 -17.23
CA ASP A 114 2.36 -11.61 -17.14
C ASP A 114 1.35 -12.73 -16.80
N SER A 115 1.73 -13.61 -15.88
CA SER A 115 0.97 -14.81 -15.51
C SER A 115 0.85 -14.97 -14.00
N PHE A 116 -0.12 -15.78 -13.58
CA PHE A 116 -0.34 -16.15 -12.18
C PHE A 116 0.13 -17.59 -11.97
N ILE A 117 0.81 -17.83 -10.87
CA ILE A 117 1.31 -19.12 -10.44
C ILE A 117 0.66 -19.43 -9.10
N THR A 118 0.13 -20.64 -8.96
CA THR A 118 -0.51 -21.10 -7.73
C THR A 118 0.38 -22.11 -7.03
N TYR A 119 0.49 -21.99 -5.71
CA TYR A 119 1.23 -22.89 -4.85
C TYR A 119 0.31 -23.40 -3.76
N LEU A 120 0.39 -24.70 -3.46
CA LEU A 120 -0.20 -25.27 -2.26
C LEU A 120 0.85 -25.29 -1.13
N GLN A 121 0.45 -25.66 0.08
CA GLN A 121 1.39 -25.77 1.20
C GLN A 121 2.53 -26.76 0.92
N GLU A 122 2.23 -27.76 0.11
CA GLU A 122 3.16 -28.79 -0.29
C GLU A 122 4.24 -28.25 -1.25
N ASP A 123 4.00 -27.10 -1.88
CA ASP A 123 4.92 -26.42 -2.81
C ASP A 123 5.77 -25.33 -2.15
N MET A 124 5.84 -25.30 -0.81
CA MET A 124 6.51 -24.23 -0.05
C MET A 124 7.98 -24.02 -0.43
N ASP A 125 8.70 -25.09 -0.75
CA ASP A 125 10.11 -24.99 -1.18
C ASP A 125 10.21 -24.31 -2.56
N THR A 126 9.31 -24.64 -3.49
CA THR A 126 9.21 -24.00 -4.81
C THR A 126 8.83 -22.53 -4.68
N LEU A 127 7.81 -22.20 -3.87
CA LEU A 127 7.40 -20.82 -3.59
C LEU A 127 8.58 -19.99 -3.05
N VAL A 128 9.32 -20.53 -2.08
CA VAL A 128 10.48 -19.83 -1.51
C VAL A 128 11.59 -19.64 -2.54
N SER A 129 11.84 -20.64 -3.40
CA SER A 129 12.79 -20.52 -4.50
C SER A 129 12.38 -19.39 -5.44
N ASP A 130 11.13 -19.38 -5.89
CA ASP A 130 10.63 -18.41 -6.86
C ASP A 130 10.63 -16.99 -6.29
N LEU A 131 10.21 -16.79 -5.04
CA LEU A 131 10.20 -15.47 -4.41
C LEU A 131 11.59 -14.79 -4.37
N GLN A 132 12.68 -15.57 -4.39
CA GLN A 132 14.05 -15.04 -4.40
C GLN A 132 14.49 -14.53 -5.78
N GLU A 133 13.78 -14.88 -6.84
CA GLU A 133 14.10 -14.49 -8.23
C GLU A 133 13.52 -13.12 -8.64
N TYR A 134 12.76 -12.47 -7.75
CA TYR A 134 12.15 -11.18 -7.99
C TYR A 134 12.94 -10.05 -7.34
N ASP A 135 13.07 -8.93 -8.06
CA ASP A 135 13.69 -7.70 -7.57
C ASP A 135 12.85 -7.04 -6.46
N LEU A 136 11.53 -7.30 -6.46
CA LEU A 136 10.56 -6.74 -5.52
C LEU A 136 9.34 -7.66 -5.38
N ILE A 137 8.98 -7.99 -4.14
CA ILE A 137 7.70 -8.62 -3.81
C ILE A 137 6.71 -7.56 -3.32
N ILE A 138 5.50 -7.59 -3.87
CA ILE A 138 4.43 -6.65 -3.55
C ILE A 138 3.28 -7.44 -2.94
N GLY A 139 2.64 -6.90 -1.91
CA GLY A 139 1.43 -7.51 -1.35
C GLY A 139 0.65 -6.55 -0.48
N PHE A 140 -0.46 -7.02 0.07
CA PHE A 140 -1.35 -6.21 0.90
C PHE A 140 -1.35 -6.72 2.34
N ASN A 141 -0.72 -6.00 3.28
CA ASN A 141 -0.46 -6.48 4.65
C ASN A 141 0.50 -7.70 4.72
N ILE A 142 1.23 -7.95 3.63
CA ILE A 142 2.11 -9.10 3.41
C ILE A 142 3.16 -9.30 4.51
N VAL A 143 3.73 -8.20 5.05
CA VAL A 143 4.78 -8.29 6.07
C VAL A 143 4.22 -8.79 7.39
N ARG A 144 3.00 -8.37 7.73
CA ARG A 144 2.40 -8.63 9.05
C ARG A 144 1.53 -9.88 9.07
N PHE A 145 1.05 -10.32 7.92
CA PHE A 145 0.18 -11.47 7.79
C PHE A 145 0.83 -12.60 7.00
N ASP A 146 0.95 -12.48 5.69
CA ASP A 146 1.37 -13.55 4.78
C ASP A 146 2.73 -14.13 5.16
N TYR A 147 3.76 -13.28 5.26
CA TYR A 147 5.09 -13.70 5.68
C TYR A 147 5.10 -14.33 7.08
N LYS A 148 4.18 -13.90 7.95
CA LYS A 148 4.05 -14.49 9.28
C LYS A 148 3.45 -15.88 9.21
N VAL A 149 2.45 -16.12 8.38
CA VAL A 149 1.90 -17.47 8.12
C VAL A 149 2.98 -18.35 7.49
N LEU A 150 3.63 -17.88 6.41
CA LEU A 150 4.67 -18.63 5.69
C LEU A 150 5.88 -18.97 6.57
N SER A 151 6.22 -18.13 7.56
CA SER A 151 7.29 -18.42 8.53
C SER A 151 7.02 -19.63 9.44
N GLY A 152 5.76 -20.07 9.52
CA GLY A 152 5.40 -21.32 10.20
C GLY A 152 5.65 -22.57 9.36
N LEU A 153 5.83 -22.40 8.05
CA LEU A 153 5.94 -23.47 7.07
C LEU A 153 7.35 -23.59 6.49
N SER A 154 8.16 -22.53 6.55
CA SER A 154 9.54 -22.51 6.07
C SER A 154 10.48 -21.84 7.07
N ARG A 155 11.74 -22.26 7.05
CA ARG A 155 12.84 -21.61 7.82
C ARG A 155 13.38 -20.36 7.12
N PHE A 156 12.96 -20.11 5.88
CA PHE A 156 13.37 -18.93 5.12
C PHE A 156 12.92 -17.64 5.82
N LYS A 157 13.78 -16.62 5.83
CA LYS A 157 13.51 -15.34 6.47
C LYS A 157 12.88 -14.38 5.47
N PHE A 158 11.57 -14.45 5.27
CA PHE A 158 10.85 -13.59 4.32
C PHE A 158 11.10 -12.08 4.49
N SER A 159 11.47 -11.63 5.69
CA SER A 159 11.87 -10.24 5.94
C SER A 159 13.14 -9.78 5.18
N THR A 160 13.90 -10.70 4.58
CA THR A 160 15.06 -10.36 3.74
C THR A 160 14.68 -10.05 2.30
N LEU A 161 13.46 -10.37 1.87
CA LEU A 161 12.97 -10.06 0.52
C LEU A 161 12.74 -8.55 0.38
N PRO A 162 13.22 -7.89 -0.69
CA PRO A 162 12.78 -6.55 -1.03
C PRO A 162 11.26 -6.54 -1.16
N THR A 163 10.58 -5.77 -0.29
CA THR A 163 9.12 -5.88 -0.13
C THR A 163 8.44 -4.52 -0.14
N LEU A 164 7.37 -4.40 -0.92
CA LEU A 164 6.42 -3.29 -0.88
C LEU A 164 5.07 -3.77 -0.33
N ASP A 165 4.80 -3.45 0.94
CA ASP A 165 3.50 -3.69 1.57
C ASP A 165 2.59 -2.47 1.38
N LEU A 166 1.55 -2.61 0.53
CA LEU A 166 0.67 -1.50 0.17
C LEU A 166 -0.09 -0.95 1.39
N LEU A 167 -0.55 -1.83 2.28
CA LEU A 167 -1.28 -1.42 3.47
C LEU A 167 -0.36 -0.66 4.44
N LEU A 168 0.87 -1.13 4.61
CA LEU A 168 1.86 -0.44 5.43
C LEU A 168 2.11 0.97 4.91
N LYS A 169 2.32 1.14 3.59
CA LYS A 169 2.55 2.46 2.98
C LYS A 169 1.34 3.38 3.07
N VAL A 170 0.13 2.86 2.89
CA VAL A 170 -1.09 3.64 3.12
C VAL A 170 -1.22 4.04 4.59
N HIS A 171 -0.92 3.14 5.52
CA HIS A 171 -0.97 3.42 6.95
C HIS A 171 0.09 4.44 7.39
N GLU A 172 1.31 4.42 6.83
CA GLU A 172 2.34 5.45 7.09
C GLU A 172 1.84 6.85 6.72
N ARG A 173 1.06 6.97 5.64
CA ARG A 173 0.49 8.25 5.17
C ARG A 173 -0.77 8.66 5.94
N LEU A 174 -1.67 7.71 6.16
CA LEU A 174 -3.00 7.96 6.70
C LEU A 174 -3.11 7.71 8.20
N GLY A 175 -2.15 7.07 8.86
CA GLY A 175 -2.17 6.69 10.28
C GLY A 175 -3.34 5.80 10.71
N TYR A 176 -4.08 5.23 9.75
CA TYR A 176 -5.11 4.21 9.95
C TYR A 176 -5.13 3.30 8.72
N ARG A 177 -5.73 2.12 8.88
CA ARG A 177 -5.79 1.10 7.84
C ARG A 177 -7.02 1.29 6.95
N LEU A 178 -6.85 0.99 5.68
CA LEU A 178 -7.93 0.83 4.71
C LEU A 178 -7.90 -0.62 4.22
N SER A 179 -9.04 -1.23 3.94
CA SER A 179 -9.05 -2.57 3.33
C SER A 179 -8.64 -2.52 1.85
N LEU A 180 -8.23 -3.67 1.32
CA LEU A 180 -7.95 -3.85 -0.11
C LEU A 180 -9.18 -3.44 -0.93
N ASP A 181 -10.35 -3.99 -0.61
CA ASP A 181 -11.64 -3.65 -1.21
C ASP A 181 -11.91 -2.14 -1.24
N HIS A 182 -11.66 -1.44 -0.14
CA HIS A 182 -11.93 -0.01 -0.07
C HIS A 182 -11.03 0.77 -1.03
N LEU A 183 -9.75 0.40 -1.11
CA LEU A 183 -8.82 1.03 -2.05
C LEU A 183 -9.14 0.65 -3.49
N ALA A 184 -9.46 -0.61 -3.76
CA ALA A 184 -9.80 -1.14 -5.06
C ALA A 184 -11.07 -0.48 -5.64
N GLN A 185 -12.14 -0.44 -4.86
CA GLN A 185 -13.39 0.20 -5.26
C GLN A 185 -13.20 1.68 -5.57
N ASN A 186 -12.44 2.39 -4.73
CA ASN A 186 -12.28 3.83 -4.89
C ASN A 186 -11.22 4.20 -5.94
N THR A 187 -10.19 3.40 -6.13
CA THR A 187 -9.09 3.70 -7.07
C THR A 187 -9.39 3.15 -8.46
N LEU A 188 -9.80 1.89 -8.55
CA LEU A 188 -9.96 1.14 -9.80
C LEU A 188 -11.42 1.04 -10.25
N GLY A 189 -12.39 1.33 -9.37
CA GLY A 189 -13.81 1.09 -9.65
C GLY A 189 -14.19 -0.39 -9.60
N ALA A 190 -13.37 -1.22 -8.95
CA ALA A 190 -13.63 -2.65 -8.79
C ALA A 190 -14.94 -2.90 -8.04
N GLN A 191 -15.63 -3.99 -8.41
CA GLN A 191 -16.73 -4.53 -7.62
C GLN A 191 -16.19 -5.20 -6.36
N LYS A 192 -17.04 -5.35 -5.33
CA LYS A 192 -16.63 -6.05 -4.11
C LYS A 192 -16.25 -7.50 -4.45
N SER A 193 -15.07 -7.92 -4.03
CA SER A 193 -14.69 -9.33 -4.02
C SER A 193 -15.43 -10.06 -2.88
N ALA A 194 -15.40 -11.39 -2.89
CA ALA A 194 -15.91 -12.18 -1.77
C ALA A 194 -15.15 -11.85 -0.46
N ASP A 195 -15.71 -12.25 0.70
CA ASP A 195 -15.07 -12.02 2.00
C ASP A 195 -14.03 -13.12 2.27
N GLY A 196 -12.84 -12.79 2.80
CA GLY A 196 -11.82 -13.78 3.18
C GLY A 196 -12.32 -14.80 4.23
N LEU A 197 -13.38 -14.48 4.97
CA LEU A 197 -14.07 -15.48 5.81
C LEU A 197 -14.67 -16.64 5.00
N GLN A 198 -15.06 -16.40 3.75
CA GLN A 198 -15.61 -17.40 2.84
C GLN A 198 -14.56 -18.44 2.43
N ALA A 199 -13.29 -18.05 2.28
CA ALA A 199 -12.20 -18.95 1.90
C ALA A 199 -11.97 -20.05 2.95
N LEU A 200 -12.10 -19.71 4.24
CA LEU A 200 -12.01 -20.66 5.34
C LEU A 200 -13.17 -21.67 5.36
N GLU A 201 -14.36 -21.26 4.92
CA GLU A 201 -15.50 -22.17 4.75
C GLU A 201 -15.28 -23.11 3.57
N TRP A 202 -14.85 -22.58 2.42
CA TRP A 202 -14.50 -23.38 1.25
C TRP A 202 -13.41 -24.40 1.54
N TRP A 203 -12.43 -24.06 2.40
CA TRP A 203 -11.41 -25.02 2.83
C TRP A 203 -12.02 -26.22 3.57
N LYS A 204 -12.97 -25.97 4.47
CA LYS A 204 -13.70 -27.04 5.19
C LYS A 204 -14.55 -27.89 4.25
N GLU A 205 -15.04 -27.31 3.16
CA GLU A 205 -15.83 -27.98 2.13
C GLU A 205 -14.97 -28.65 1.04
N GLY A 206 -13.64 -28.50 1.07
CA GLY A 206 -12.73 -29.02 0.05
C GLY A 206 -12.82 -28.31 -1.31
N LYS A 207 -13.37 -27.08 -1.35
CA LYS A 207 -13.56 -26.29 -2.57
C LYS A 207 -12.32 -25.45 -2.90
N LEU A 208 -11.20 -26.12 -3.16
CA LEU A 208 -9.91 -25.48 -3.38
C LEU A 208 -9.91 -24.53 -4.60
N ASP A 209 -10.61 -24.88 -5.68
CA ASP A 209 -10.67 -24.06 -6.89
C ASP A 209 -11.24 -22.66 -6.62
N LEU A 210 -12.25 -22.54 -5.75
CA LEU A 210 -12.84 -21.25 -5.38
C LEU A 210 -11.89 -20.40 -4.53
N ILE A 211 -11.09 -21.04 -3.66
CA ILE A 211 -10.06 -20.36 -2.86
C ILE A 211 -8.98 -19.80 -3.80
N ILE A 212 -8.53 -20.59 -4.77
CA ILE A 212 -7.53 -20.17 -5.76
C ILE A 212 -8.06 -19.02 -6.62
N GLU A 213 -9.31 -19.11 -7.07
CA GLU A 213 -9.95 -18.04 -7.86
C GLU A 213 -10.01 -16.74 -7.07
N TYR A 214 -10.43 -16.81 -5.80
CA TYR A 214 -10.48 -15.66 -4.91
C TYR A 214 -9.11 -15.04 -4.66
N CYS A 215 -8.13 -15.84 -4.26
CA CYS A 215 -6.76 -15.36 -4.03
C CYS A 215 -6.15 -14.76 -5.31
N THR A 216 -6.40 -15.38 -6.48
CA THR A 216 -5.98 -14.83 -7.77
C THR A 216 -6.58 -13.45 -8.04
N GLN A 217 -7.84 -13.24 -7.67
CA GLN A 217 -8.51 -11.95 -7.81
C GLN A 217 -7.88 -10.90 -6.88
N ASP A 218 -7.55 -11.25 -5.64
CA ASP A 218 -6.91 -10.34 -4.70
C ASP A 218 -5.47 -9.96 -5.13
N VAL A 219 -4.71 -10.91 -5.68
CA VAL A 219 -3.41 -10.63 -6.33
C VAL A 219 -3.58 -9.68 -7.51
N ARG A 220 -4.58 -9.92 -8.37
CA ARG A 220 -4.87 -9.05 -9.52
C ARG A 220 -5.19 -7.63 -9.09
N VAL A 221 -6.06 -7.48 -8.09
CA VAL A 221 -6.44 -6.17 -7.55
C VAL A 221 -5.23 -5.47 -6.92
N THR A 222 -4.40 -6.21 -6.18
CA THR A 222 -3.18 -5.68 -5.56
C THR A 222 -2.18 -5.21 -6.62
N ARG A 223 -1.97 -6.00 -7.68
CA ARG A 223 -1.16 -5.61 -8.84
C ARG A 223 -1.69 -4.35 -9.50
N ASP A 224 -2.98 -4.28 -9.76
CA ASP A 224 -3.59 -3.16 -10.47
C ASP A 224 -3.55 -1.87 -9.62
N LEU A 225 -3.69 -1.99 -8.30
CA LEU A 225 -3.44 -0.89 -7.37
C LEU A 225 -1.99 -0.43 -7.44
N TYR A 226 -1.03 -1.34 -7.38
CA TYR A 226 0.40 -1.03 -7.51
C TYR A 226 0.69 -0.27 -8.81
N LEU A 227 0.25 -0.79 -9.95
CA LEU A 227 0.45 -0.17 -11.27
C LEU A 227 -0.21 1.20 -11.35
N PHE A 228 -1.42 1.35 -10.80
CA PHE A 228 -2.08 2.65 -10.71
C PHE A 228 -1.25 3.64 -9.87
N GLY A 229 -0.82 3.25 -8.68
CA GLY A 229 -0.05 4.10 -7.78
C GLY A 229 1.31 4.48 -8.35
N LYS A 230 2.02 3.54 -9.00
CA LYS A 230 3.28 3.79 -9.71
C LYS A 230 3.10 4.82 -10.83
N LYS A 231 2.04 4.68 -11.64
CA LYS A 231 1.75 5.59 -12.75
C LYS A 231 1.26 6.97 -12.30
N ASN A 232 0.39 7.02 -11.30
CA ASN A 232 -0.34 8.24 -10.94
C ASN A 232 0.17 8.93 -9.67
N GLN A 233 1.05 8.27 -8.91
CA GLN A 233 1.64 8.76 -7.64
C GLN A 233 0.59 9.04 -6.54
N TYR A 234 -0.59 8.42 -6.64
CA TYR A 234 -1.61 8.40 -5.58
C TYR A 234 -2.52 7.16 -5.69
N LEU A 235 -3.23 6.86 -4.61
CA LEU A 235 -4.46 6.05 -4.62
C LEU A 235 -5.66 6.89 -4.20
N LEU A 236 -6.87 6.37 -4.38
CA LEU A 236 -8.10 7.03 -3.97
C LEU A 236 -8.79 6.24 -2.85
N PHE A 237 -9.39 6.96 -1.90
CA PHE A 237 -10.20 6.38 -0.84
C PHE A 237 -11.35 7.32 -0.46
N LYS A 238 -12.43 6.80 0.12
CA LYS A 238 -13.45 7.62 0.78
C LYS A 238 -13.09 7.88 2.23
N ASN A 239 -13.10 9.14 2.65
CA ASN A 239 -12.91 9.53 4.05
C ASN A 239 -14.20 9.34 4.87
N LYS A 240 -14.14 9.63 6.18
CA LYS A 240 -15.31 9.52 7.07
C LYS A 240 -16.50 10.43 6.70
N ALA A 241 -16.26 11.48 5.92
CA ALA A 241 -17.29 12.37 5.40
C ALA A 241 -17.86 11.90 4.04
N GLY A 242 -17.47 10.71 3.56
CA GLY A 242 -17.90 10.16 2.27
C GLY A 242 -17.23 10.80 1.04
N MET A 243 -16.32 11.75 1.25
CA MET A 243 -15.61 12.42 0.15
C MET A 243 -14.47 11.53 -0.37
N LYS A 244 -14.31 11.52 -1.69
CA LYS A 244 -13.20 10.83 -2.36
C LYS A 244 -11.94 11.68 -2.26
N VAL A 245 -10.88 11.14 -1.68
CA VAL A 245 -9.63 11.83 -1.38
C VAL A 245 -8.45 11.01 -1.91
N ARG A 246 -7.35 11.70 -2.24
CA ARG A 246 -6.09 11.07 -2.65
C ARG A 246 -5.22 10.74 -1.44
N VAL A 247 -4.60 9.57 -1.46
CA VAL A 247 -3.44 9.26 -0.61
C VAL A 247 -2.19 9.23 -1.51
N PRO A 248 -1.24 10.16 -1.34
CA PRO A 248 -0.01 10.17 -2.14
C PRO A 248 0.84 8.92 -1.89
N VAL A 249 1.36 8.31 -2.95
CA VAL A 249 2.27 7.16 -2.88
C VAL A 249 3.53 7.45 -3.71
N ASN A 250 4.64 6.82 -3.33
CA ASN A 250 5.91 6.88 -4.06
C ASN A 250 6.44 5.45 -4.13
N TRP A 251 6.26 4.80 -5.28
CA TRP A 251 6.47 3.37 -5.53
C TRP A 251 7.24 3.16 -6.83
#